data_AF-A0A7I4XY21-F1
#
_entry.id   AF-A0A7I4XY21-F1
#
_cell.length_a   1.000
_cell.length_b   1.000
_cell.length_c   1.000
_cell.angle_alpha   90.00
_cell.angle_beta   90.00
_cell.angle_gamma   90.00
#
_symmetry.space_group_name_H-M   'P 1'
#
loop_
_entity.id
_entity.type
_entity.pdbx_description
1 polymer ?
#
loop_
_entity_poly.entity_id
_entity_poly.type
_entity_poly.pdbx_seq_one_letter_code
_entity_poly.pdbx_strand_id
1 'polypeptide(L)'
;MRSRNRFICCRMRTHYHFRSRSTIMRNSKKQHDDNLRQAQDQLAMVEEALATLPSTRDITTLEANLGNMRDARDRLATIPSDLLAEKDIADRVENLRNTIDESTKRDEDELQKLLIDRDTRNNVIESLEQIQREVEELENSLPIAMPSSSDLIDFQQSKTPKLLSKLYAISDVPVDLLPKKEDLSNRVDVINKKLDDQVNEMKNFEQKTVDLQNVIDECRGKLKIRDSPAPIDVVTKDEQDMSAILLAIDSIPQEDLSPRNQVARDVNNIKEQVKEQLATLRKVLPDEMKARQQENELKNRLSNIADTLTKIDPENMDSAKQQITSIDAELQKLSGVADGCHQFATSLPTVVTHDDLDKNTSRTGTEVAEGM
;
A
#
# COMPACT_ATOMS: atom_id res chain seq x y z
N MET A 1 132.26 22.71 -7.88
CA MET A 1 131.12 23.42 -8.51
C MET A 1 129.82 22.57 -8.66
N ARG A 2 129.49 21.60 -7.77
CA ARG A 2 128.24 20.80 -7.87
C ARG A 2 127.35 20.75 -6.61
N SER A 3 127.70 21.43 -5.52
CA SER A 3 126.90 21.41 -4.26
C SER A 3 126.04 22.66 -3.99
N ARG A 4 126.24 23.77 -4.73
CA ARG A 4 125.40 24.98 -4.57
C ARG A 4 124.06 24.93 -5.33
N ASN A 5 123.94 24.12 -6.39
CA ASN A 5 122.70 23.99 -7.16
C ASN A 5 121.64 23.05 -6.55
N ARG A 6 122.02 22.12 -5.65
CA ARG A 6 121.03 21.24 -4.98
C ARG A 6 120.27 21.95 -3.85
N PHE A 7 120.90 22.88 -3.15
CA PHE A 7 120.27 23.64 -2.05
C PHE A 7 119.23 24.66 -2.55
N ILE A 8 119.48 25.32 -3.69
CA ILE A 8 118.53 26.28 -4.29
C ILE A 8 117.30 25.54 -4.82
N CYS A 9 117.48 24.34 -5.40
CA CYS A 9 116.39 23.53 -5.93
C CYS A 9 115.47 22.97 -4.81
N CYS A 10 116.02 22.50 -3.69
CA CYS A 10 115.22 22.07 -2.52
C CYS A 10 114.48 23.23 -1.82
N ARG A 11 115.09 24.43 -1.77
CA ARG A 11 114.48 25.62 -1.15
C ARG A 11 113.38 26.24 -2.02
N MET A 12 113.53 26.24 -3.35
CA MET A 12 112.45 26.62 -4.28
C MET A 12 111.29 25.62 -4.26
N ARG A 13 111.56 24.30 -4.21
CA ARG A 13 110.51 23.27 -4.15
C ARG A 13 109.67 23.37 -2.88
N THR A 14 110.30 23.59 -1.73
CA THR A 14 109.60 23.79 -0.44
C THR A 14 108.83 25.12 -0.40
N HIS A 15 109.35 26.21 -0.96
CA HIS A 15 108.60 27.48 -1.07
C HIS A 15 107.41 27.40 -2.02
N TYR A 16 107.54 26.67 -3.13
CA TYR A 16 106.46 26.43 -4.10
C TYR A 16 105.37 25.52 -3.51
N HIS A 17 105.77 24.45 -2.80
CA HIS A 17 104.83 23.61 -2.05
C HIS A 17 104.13 24.39 -0.92
N PHE A 18 104.84 25.27 -0.21
CA PHE A 18 104.23 26.10 0.84
C PHE A 18 103.27 27.15 0.26
N ARG A 19 103.62 27.83 -0.84
CA ARG A 19 102.72 28.76 -1.53
C ARG A 19 101.50 28.06 -2.13
N SER A 20 101.69 26.88 -2.75
CA SER A 20 100.61 26.05 -3.27
C SER A 20 99.67 25.60 -2.15
N ARG A 21 100.21 25.06 -1.06
CA ARG A 21 99.44 24.62 0.12
C ARG A 21 98.72 25.79 0.82
N SER A 22 99.34 26.96 0.91
CA SER A 22 98.72 28.17 1.43
C SER A 22 97.57 28.67 0.54
N THR A 23 97.70 28.54 -0.78
CA THR A 23 96.64 28.93 -1.73
C THR A 23 95.46 27.94 -1.66
N ILE A 24 95.75 26.64 -1.54
CA ILE A 24 94.74 25.60 -1.30
C ILE A 24 93.99 25.86 0.00
N MET A 25 94.70 26.17 1.09
CA MET A 25 94.07 26.51 2.39
C MET A 25 93.21 27.77 2.31
N ARG A 26 93.63 28.82 1.59
CA ARG A 26 92.82 30.04 1.40
C ARG A 26 91.57 29.78 0.56
N ASN A 27 91.69 29.00 -0.51
CA ASN A 27 90.56 28.66 -1.36
C ASN A 27 89.56 27.76 -0.61
N SER A 28 90.06 26.79 0.17
CA SER A 28 89.24 25.93 1.02
C SER A 28 88.55 26.73 2.14
N LYS A 29 89.25 27.66 2.79
CA LYS A 29 88.62 28.56 3.77
C LYS A 29 87.55 29.44 3.14
N LYS A 30 87.83 30.05 1.97
CA LYS A 30 86.86 30.88 1.27
C LYS A 30 85.61 30.07 0.87
N GLN A 31 85.80 28.87 0.34
CA GLN A 31 84.70 27.96 0.01
C GLN A 31 83.89 27.58 1.26
N HIS A 32 84.55 27.34 2.39
CA HIS A 32 83.89 27.07 3.66
C HIS A 32 83.07 28.28 4.14
N ASP A 33 83.65 29.49 4.11
CA ASP A 33 82.97 30.73 4.50
C ASP A 33 81.76 31.04 3.57
N ASP A 34 81.88 30.77 2.26
CA ASP A 34 80.80 30.92 1.29
C ASP A 34 79.67 29.89 1.53
N ASN A 35 80.03 28.62 1.78
CA ASN A 35 79.07 27.56 2.12
C ASN A 35 78.36 27.85 3.46
N LEU A 36 79.09 28.36 4.45
CA LEU A 36 78.55 28.76 5.76
C LEU A 36 77.48 29.85 5.62
N ARG A 37 77.79 30.89 4.83
CA ARG A 37 76.83 31.96 4.54
C ARG A 37 75.58 31.43 3.83
N GLN A 38 75.76 30.56 2.83
CA GLN A 38 74.64 29.95 2.13
C GLN A 38 73.77 29.10 3.07
N ALA A 39 74.38 28.32 3.97
CA ALA A 39 73.65 27.54 4.96
C ALA A 39 72.86 28.42 5.95
N GLN A 40 73.44 29.55 6.39
CA GLN A 40 72.75 30.52 7.25
C GLN A 40 71.56 31.17 6.54
N ASP A 41 71.71 31.54 5.27
CA ASP A 41 70.62 32.09 4.45
C ASP A 41 69.51 31.04 4.26
N GLN A 42 69.87 29.78 3.99
CA GLN A 42 68.91 28.68 3.88
C GLN A 42 68.15 28.43 5.20
N LEU A 43 68.84 28.45 6.34
CA LEU A 43 68.22 28.31 7.66
C LEU A 43 67.23 29.45 7.94
N ALA A 44 67.59 30.69 7.63
CA ALA A 44 66.71 31.84 7.78
C ALA A 44 65.46 31.74 6.89
N MET A 45 65.61 31.25 5.65
CA MET A 45 64.47 31.02 4.75
C MET A 45 63.54 29.93 5.29
N VAL A 46 64.08 28.87 5.88
CA VAL A 46 63.27 27.81 6.50
C VAL A 46 62.55 28.35 7.74
N GLU A 47 63.23 29.11 8.60
CA GLU A 47 62.64 29.78 9.77
C GLU A 47 61.46 30.69 9.36
N GLU A 48 61.64 31.51 8.33
CA GLU A 48 60.59 32.41 7.81
C GLU A 48 59.41 31.62 7.22
N ALA A 49 59.68 30.58 6.44
CA ALA A 49 58.64 29.74 5.85
C ALA A 49 57.79 29.04 6.93
N LEU A 50 58.41 28.55 8.01
CA LEU A 50 57.69 27.94 9.13
C LEU A 50 56.90 28.96 9.94
N ALA A 51 57.46 30.16 10.16
CA ALA A 51 56.80 31.23 10.91
C ALA A 51 55.58 31.82 10.17
N THR A 52 55.51 31.67 8.85
CA THR A 52 54.45 32.24 8.00
C THR A 52 53.37 31.22 7.61
N LEU A 53 53.43 29.99 8.12
CA LEU A 53 52.39 28.99 7.86
C LEU A 53 51.02 29.49 8.36
N PRO A 54 49.98 29.45 7.52
CA PRO A 54 48.62 29.77 7.93
C PRO A 54 48.15 28.95 9.14
N SER A 55 47.41 29.60 10.03
CA SER A 55 46.85 28.97 11.23
C SER A 55 45.44 28.38 11.02
N THR A 56 44.82 28.66 9.87
CA THR A 56 43.51 28.11 9.50
C THR A 56 43.57 26.59 9.43
N ARG A 57 42.54 25.93 9.96
CA ARG A 57 42.47 24.48 10.11
C ARG A 57 41.42 23.86 9.20
N ASP A 58 41.55 24.12 7.90
CA ASP A 58 40.77 23.46 6.85
C ASP A 58 41.65 22.49 6.04
N ILE A 59 41.02 21.55 5.34
CA ILE A 59 41.71 20.50 4.58
C ILE A 59 42.73 21.08 3.61
N THR A 60 42.34 22.08 2.82
CA THR A 60 43.20 22.67 1.77
C THR A 60 44.40 23.38 2.38
N THR A 61 44.20 24.11 3.48
CA THR A 61 45.29 24.79 4.20
C THR A 61 46.26 23.78 4.83
N LEU A 62 45.76 22.73 5.47
CA LEU A 62 46.61 21.70 6.10
C LEU A 62 47.44 20.93 5.06
N GLU A 63 46.84 20.57 3.92
CA GLU A 63 47.57 19.94 2.80
C GLU A 63 48.70 20.85 2.29
N ALA A 64 48.44 22.15 2.16
CA ALA A 64 49.45 23.13 1.76
C ALA A 64 50.57 23.29 2.80
N ASN A 65 50.22 23.35 4.10
CA ASN A 65 51.19 23.41 5.19
C ASN A 65 52.12 22.19 5.21
N LEU A 66 51.56 21.00 5.06
CA LEU A 66 52.34 19.75 4.97
C LEU A 66 53.30 19.75 3.77
N GLY A 67 52.86 20.30 2.63
CA GLY A 67 53.73 20.54 1.47
C GLY A 67 54.91 21.47 1.79
N ASN A 68 54.62 22.63 2.38
CA ASN A 68 55.64 23.62 2.76
C ASN A 68 56.64 23.06 3.80
N MET A 69 56.17 22.27 4.76
CA MET A 69 57.02 21.61 5.76
C MET A 69 57.93 20.54 5.13
N ARG A 70 57.42 19.80 4.13
CA ARG A 70 58.23 18.86 3.34
C ARG A 70 59.34 19.59 2.59
N ASP A 71 59.01 20.68 1.91
CA ASP A 71 59.99 21.51 1.19
C ASP A 71 61.04 22.11 2.14
N ALA A 72 60.63 22.56 3.32
CA ALA A 72 61.52 23.06 4.38
C ALA A 72 62.48 21.96 4.86
N ARG A 73 61.97 20.74 5.08
CA ARG A 73 62.78 19.57 5.47
C ARG A 73 63.79 19.21 4.40
N ASP A 74 63.37 19.21 3.13
CA ASP A 74 64.25 18.90 2.00
C ASP A 74 65.37 19.96 1.88
N ARG A 75 65.08 21.24 2.13
CA ARG A 75 66.10 22.30 2.22
C ARG A 75 67.11 22.05 3.33
N LEU A 76 66.66 21.66 4.54
CA LEU A 76 67.56 21.31 5.64
C LEU A 76 68.43 20.08 5.33
N ALA A 77 67.96 19.16 4.48
CA ALA A 77 68.74 18.00 4.04
C ALA A 77 69.86 18.36 3.05
N THR A 78 69.81 19.54 2.41
CA THR A 78 70.87 20.00 1.49
C THR A 78 72.07 20.63 2.19
N ILE A 79 72.00 20.87 3.51
CA ILE A 79 73.10 21.48 4.26
C ILE A 79 74.29 20.50 4.33
N PRO A 80 75.51 20.91 3.92
CA PRO A 80 76.69 20.06 3.91
C PRO A 80 77.03 19.46 5.29
N SER A 81 77.42 18.18 5.32
CA SER A 81 77.81 17.47 6.55
C SER A 81 78.94 18.15 7.32
N ASP A 82 79.86 18.78 6.59
CA ASP A 82 81.04 19.43 7.17
C ASP A 82 80.66 20.65 8.02
N LEU A 83 79.56 21.33 7.67
CA LEU A 83 79.01 22.45 8.44
C LEU A 83 78.19 21.99 9.64
N LEU A 84 77.64 20.77 9.60
CA LEU A 84 76.95 20.16 10.75
C LEU A 84 77.93 19.74 11.87
N ALA A 85 79.24 19.82 11.64
CA ALA A 85 80.23 19.70 12.70
C ALA A 85 80.33 20.97 13.57
N GLU A 86 79.83 22.11 13.10
CA GLU A 86 79.70 23.34 13.89
C GLU A 86 78.46 23.27 14.77
N LYS A 87 78.67 23.33 16.09
CA LYS A 87 77.61 23.17 17.08
C LYS A 87 76.43 24.12 16.85
N ASP A 88 76.67 25.39 16.56
CA ASP A 88 75.61 26.39 16.40
C ASP A 88 74.70 26.10 15.18
N ILE A 89 75.25 25.54 14.10
CA ILE A 89 74.48 25.13 12.91
C ILE A 89 73.76 23.82 13.19
N ALA A 90 74.45 22.86 13.80
CA ALA A 90 73.87 21.57 14.16
C ALA A 90 72.65 21.75 15.08
N ASP A 91 72.79 22.52 16.15
CA ASP A 91 71.72 22.80 17.11
C ASP A 91 70.53 23.52 16.43
N ARG A 92 70.78 24.47 15.52
CA ARG A 92 69.70 25.15 14.75
C ARG A 92 68.98 24.19 13.79
N VAL A 93 69.73 23.38 13.04
CA VAL A 93 69.16 22.39 12.13
C VAL A 93 68.32 21.38 12.89
N GLU A 94 68.80 20.89 14.04
CA GLU A 94 68.08 19.95 14.89
C GLU A 94 66.79 20.57 15.45
N ASN A 95 66.85 21.80 15.96
CA ASN A 95 65.67 22.51 16.44
C ASN A 95 64.61 22.71 15.34
N LEU A 96 65.03 23.07 14.13
CA LEU A 96 64.12 23.22 13.00
C LEU A 96 63.53 21.89 12.56
N ARG A 97 64.32 20.81 12.54
CA ARG A 97 63.82 19.46 12.26
C ARG A 97 62.77 19.04 13.28
N ASN A 98 63.03 19.24 14.57
CA ASN A 98 62.07 18.92 15.63
C ASN A 98 60.78 19.74 15.48
N THR A 99 60.90 21.04 15.16
CA THR A 99 59.74 21.91 14.92
C THR A 99 58.90 21.46 13.72
N ILE A 100 59.57 21.08 12.63
CA ILE A 100 58.93 20.53 11.43
C ILE A 100 58.23 19.22 11.77
N ASP A 101 58.89 18.30 12.46
CA ASP A 101 58.33 16.98 12.78
C ASP A 101 57.10 17.10 13.71
N GLU A 102 57.17 17.95 14.74
CA GLU A 102 56.04 18.22 15.63
C GLU A 102 54.85 18.86 14.90
N SER A 103 55.12 19.83 14.04
CA SER A 103 54.08 20.52 13.28
C SER A 103 53.49 19.65 12.19
N THR A 104 54.31 18.83 11.52
CA THR A 104 53.88 17.85 10.52
C THR A 104 52.94 16.85 11.17
N LYS A 105 53.33 16.26 12.30
CA LYS A 105 52.48 15.30 13.02
C LYS A 105 51.14 15.90 13.43
N ARG A 106 51.13 17.14 13.96
CA ARG A 106 49.91 17.83 14.36
C ARG A 106 48.97 18.06 13.17
N ASP A 107 49.50 18.56 12.06
CA ASP A 107 48.72 18.87 10.87
C ASP A 107 48.24 17.59 10.15
N GLU A 108 49.02 16.49 10.18
CA GLU A 108 48.61 15.16 9.70
C GLU A 108 47.45 14.58 10.53
N ASP A 109 47.56 14.61 11.86
CA ASP A 109 46.52 14.10 12.77
C ASP A 109 45.19 14.88 12.58
N GLU A 110 45.27 16.20 12.45
CA GLU A 110 44.10 17.06 12.23
C GLU A 110 43.49 16.89 10.84
N LEU A 111 44.33 16.79 9.79
CA LEU A 111 43.87 16.53 8.44
C LEU A 111 43.17 15.17 8.36
N GLN A 112 43.74 14.12 8.98
CA GLN A 112 43.13 12.80 9.00
C GLN A 112 41.74 12.84 9.66
N LYS A 113 41.60 13.58 10.76
CA LYS A 113 40.30 13.78 11.42
C LYS A 113 39.30 14.48 10.50
N LEU A 114 39.69 15.59 9.86
CA LEU A 114 38.82 16.32 8.95
C LEU A 114 38.40 15.51 7.73
N LEU A 115 39.28 14.65 7.21
CA LEU A 115 38.96 13.75 6.11
C LEU A 115 37.94 12.68 6.53
N ILE A 116 38.12 12.08 7.73
CA ILE A 116 37.14 11.13 8.29
C ILE A 116 35.79 11.81 8.51
N ASP A 117 35.77 13.02 9.08
CA ASP A 117 34.53 13.79 9.30
C ASP A 117 33.83 14.14 7.98
N ARG A 118 34.60 14.49 6.93
CA ARG A 118 34.07 14.74 5.58
C ARG A 118 33.47 13.48 4.97
N ASP A 119 34.18 12.36 5.04
CA ASP A 119 33.75 11.12 4.39
C ASP A 119 32.52 10.52 5.10
N THR A 120 32.48 10.56 6.44
CA THR A 120 31.30 10.18 7.22
C THR A 120 30.10 11.05 6.89
N ARG A 121 30.28 12.38 6.79
CA ARG A 121 29.24 13.31 6.35
C ARG A 121 28.72 12.98 4.95
N ASN A 122 29.61 12.72 3.99
CA ASN A 122 29.22 12.36 2.63
C ASN A 122 28.39 11.08 2.59
N ASN A 123 28.80 10.05 3.36
CA ASN A 123 28.03 8.80 3.48
C ASN A 123 26.61 9.02 4.04
N VAL A 124 26.46 9.93 5.01
CA VAL A 124 25.14 10.31 5.55
C VAL A 124 24.30 11.00 4.48
N ILE A 125 24.89 11.94 3.72
CA ILE A 125 24.19 12.64 2.62
C ILE A 125 23.69 11.63 1.58
N GLU A 126 24.55 10.74 1.10
CA GLU A 126 24.20 9.71 0.11
C GLU A 126 23.09 8.80 0.61
N SER A 127 23.15 8.38 1.88
CA SER A 127 22.13 7.55 2.51
C SER A 127 20.78 8.26 2.60
N LEU A 128 20.76 9.54 3.01
CA LEU A 128 19.54 10.34 3.07
C LEU A 128 18.94 10.60 1.69
N GLU A 129 19.77 10.84 0.66
CA GLU A 129 19.31 10.98 -0.71
C GLU A 129 18.73 9.69 -1.28
N GLN A 130 19.31 8.54 -0.95
CA GLN A 130 18.77 7.25 -1.36
C GLN A 130 17.41 7.00 -0.71
N ILE A 131 17.26 7.26 0.60
CA ILE A 131 15.96 7.16 1.28
C ILE A 131 14.96 8.14 0.67
N GLN A 132 15.37 9.38 0.39
CA GLN A 132 14.52 10.38 -0.25
C GLN A 132 13.95 9.88 -1.58
N ARG A 133 14.77 9.29 -2.45
CA ARG A 133 14.30 8.71 -3.72
C ARG A 133 13.25 7.62 -3.51
N GLU A 134 13.48 6.73 -2.54
CA GLU A 134 12.54 5.64 -2.24
C GLU A 134 11.22 6.15 -1.62
N VAL A 135 11.27 7.21 -0.80
CA VAL A 135 10.08 7.89 -0.26
C VAL A 135 9.30 8.56 -1.38
N GLU A 136 9.96 9.30 -2.26
CA GLU A 136 9.34 9.97 -3.41
C GLU A 136 8.72 8.96 -4.39
N GLU A 137 9.38 7.84 -4.66
CA GLU A 137 8.82 6.76 -5.47
C GLU A 137 7.51 6.23 -4.86
N LEU A 138 7.51 5.99 -3.55
CA LEU A 138 6.33 5.50 -2.85
C LEU A 138 5.20 6.54 -2.84
N GLU A 139 5.49 7.81 -2.57
CA GLU A 139 4.51 8.91 -2.62
C GLU A 139 3.85 9.05 -3.99
N ASN A 140 4.66 8.99 -5.06
CA ASN A 140 4.17 9.12 -6.43
C ASN A 140 3.33 7.91 -6.89
N SER A 141 3.47 6.77 -6.21
CA SER A 141 2.70 5.57 -6.48
C SER A 141 1.35 5.50 -5.74
N LEU A 142 1.09 6.40 -4.78
CA LEU A 142 -0.18 6.42 -4.04
C LEU A 142 -1.34 7.00 -4.87
N PRO A 143 -2.54 6.41 -4.81
CA PRO A 143 -2.91 5.18 -4.07
C PRO A 143 -2.42 3.90 -4.76
N ILE A 144 -2.04 2.88 -3.98
CA ILE A 144 -1.48 1.63 -4.54
C ILE A 144 -2.61 0.73 -5.05
N ALA A 145 -2.63 0.44 -6.34
CA ALA A 145 -3.60 -0.50 -6.90
C ALA A 145 -3.23 -1.95 -6.53
N MET A 146 -3.98 -2.56 -5.60
CA MET A 146 -3.86 -3.97 -5.20
C MET A 146 -5.18 -4.70 -5.37
N PRO A 147 -5.17 -6.02 -5.60
CA PRO A 147 -6.41 -6.79 -5.79
C PRO A 147 -7.14 -7.07 -4.48
N SER A 148 -6.46 -7.06 -3.33
CA SER A 148 -7.09 -7.27 -2.02
C SER A 148 -6.45 -6.43 -0.91
N SER A 149 -7.18 -6.27 0.20
CA SER A 149 -6.69 -5.61 1.41
C SER A 149 -5.52 -6.35 2.04
N SER A 150 -5.48 -7.69 1.95
CA SER A 150 -4.33 -8.49 2.41
C SER A 150 -3.07 -8.21 1.60
N ASP A 151 -3.18 -8.12 0.27
CA ASP A 151 -2.01 -7.83 -0.57
C ASP A 151 -1.46 -6.42 -0.30
N LEU A 152 -2.35 -5.46 0.00
CA LEU A 152 -1.96 -4.11 0.39
C LEU A 152 -1.25 -4.07 1.76
N ILE A 153 -1.71 -4.87 2.72
CA ILE A 153 -1.03 -5.04 4.02
C ILE A 153 0.36 -5.63 3.82
N ASP A 154 0.50 -6.68 3.02
CA ASP A 154 1.81 -7.30 2.76
C ASP A 154 2.77 -6.31 2.09
N PHE A 155 2.27 -5.51 1.14
CA PHE A 155 3.04 -4.42 0.53
C PHE A 155 3.48 -3.39 1.58
N GLN A 156 2.57 -2.91 2.42
CA GLN A 156 2.86 -1.95 3.49
C GLN A 156 3.94 -2.49 4.45
N GLN A 157 3.79 -3.74 4.91
CA GLN A 157 4.74 -4.40 5.80
C GLN A 157 6.12 -4.60 5.16
N SER A 158 6.19 -4.75 3.83
CA SER A 158 7.47 -4.90 3.11
C SER A 158 8.20 -3.57 2.87
N LYS A 159 7.49 -2.44 2.83
CA LYS A 159 8.02 -1.13 2.41
C LYS A 159 8.27 -0.19 3.58
N THR A 160 7.24 0.14 4.37
CA THR A 160 7.33 1.18 5.40
C THR A 160 8.36 0.85 6.49
N PRO A 161 8.35 -0.36 7.11
CA PRO A 161 9.31 -0.69 8.15
C PRO A 161 10.76 -0.71 7.64
N LYS A 162 10.95 -1.06 6.36
CA LYS A 162 12.27 -1.07 5.73
C LYS A 162 12.83 0.35 5.56
N LEU A 163 12.00 1.32 5.17
CA LEU A 163 12.39 2.73 5.07
C LEU A 163 12.74 3.31 6.45
N LEU A 164 11.89 3.07 7.45
CA LEU A 164 12.16 3.49 8.83
C LEU A 164 13.47 2.87 9.36
N SER A 165 13.69 1.57 9.12
CA SER A 165 14.92 0.89 9.54
C SER A 165 16.17 1.49 8.88
N LYS A 166 16.11 1.82 7.59
CA LYS A 166 17.19 2.52 6.90
C LYS A 166 17.45 3.90 7.50
N LEU A 167 16.41 4.65 7.85
CA LEU A 167 16.52 5.97 8.47
C LEU A 167 17.14 5.91 9.87
N TYR A 168 16.73 4.93 10.68
CA TYR A 168 17.27 4.71 12.03
C TYR A 168 18.70 4.18 12.04
N ALA A 169 19.11 3.46 11.00
CA ALA A 169 20.49 3.02 10.83
C ALA A 169 21.48 4.20 10.66
N ILE A 170 20.99 5.38 10.27
CA ILE A 170 21.80 6.60 10.21
C ILE A 170 21.83 7.23 11.61
N SER A 171 22.78 6.84 12.47
CA SER A 171 22.89 7.32 13.84
C SER A 171 23.45 8.75 13.92
N ASP A 172 24.69 8.92 13.45
CA ASP A 172 25.53 10.10 13.68
C ASP A 172 25.30 11.16 12.60
N VAL A 173 24.08 11.72 12.59
CA VAL A 173 23.67 12.70 11.60
C VAL A 173 24.19 14.09 11.98
N PRO A 174 24.96 14.76 11.10
CA PRO A 174 25.35 16.15 11.30
C PRO A 174 24.13 17.07 11.55
N VAL A 175 24.29 18.05 12.44
CA VAL A 175 23.18 18.90 12.93
C VAL A 175 22.39 19.55 11.80
N ASP A 176 23.07 19.99 10.75
CA ASP A 176 22.45 20.64 9.60
C ASP A 176 21.67 19.67 8.68
N LEU A 177 21.91 18.37 8.79
CA LEU A 177 21.20 17.31 8.08
C LEU A 177 20.06 16.68 8.89
N LEU A 178 19.98 16.97 10.21
CA LEU A 178 18.88 16.50 11.06
C LEU A 178 17.50 16.90 10.53
N PRO A 179 17.25 18.15 10.08
CA PRO A 179 15.95 18.53 9.54
C PRO A 179 15.52 17.67 8.33
N LYS A 180 16.47 17.27 7.47
CA LYS A 180 16.19 16.40 6.33
C LYS A 180 15.80 14.99 6.78
N LYS A 181 16.48 14.44 7.78
CA LYS A 181 16.14 13.14 8.36
C LYS A 181 14.75 13.15 9.01
N GLU A 182 14.44 14.19 9.77
CA GLU A 182 13.13 14.36 10.42
C GLU A 182 12.01 14.52 9.41
N ASP A 183 12.21 15.32 8.35
CA ASP A 183 11.26 15.44 7.24
C ASP A 183 10.97 14.08 6.58
N LEU A 184 12.01 13.31 6.26
CA LEU A 184 11.85 11.97 5.68
C LEU A 184 11.10 11.02 6.61
N SER A 185 11.37 11.06 7.93
CA SER A 185 10.62 10.28 8.91
C SER A 185 9.13 10.63 8.88
N ASN A 186 8.81 11.93 8.95
CA ASN A 186 7.44 12.42 8.95
C ASN A 186 6.69 12.02 7.67
N ARG A 187 7.37 12.10 6.52
CA ARG A 187 6.81 11.68 5.22
C ARG A 187 6.51 10.19 5.19
N VAL A 188 7.41 9.35 5.72
CA VAL A 188 7.17 7.90 5.85
C VAL A 188 5.95 7.62 6.74
N ASP A 189 5.79 8.34 7.86
CA ASP A 189 4.62 8.20 8.74
C ASP A 189 3.31 8.62 8.04
N VAL A 190 3.33 9.71 7.27
CA VAL A 190 2.18 10.15 6.47
C VAL A 190 1.81 9.12 5.40
N ILE A 191 2.81 8.55 4.71
CA ILE A 191 2.59 7.47 3.74
C ILE A 191 1.97 6.26 4.44
N ASN A 192 2.49 5.86 5.59
CA ASN A 192 1.96 4.73 6.34
C ASN A 192 0.49 4.95 6.71
N LYS A 193 0.14 6.15 7.17
CA LYS A 193 -1.24 6.50 7.49
C LYS A 193 -2.15 6.44 6.25
N LYS A 194 -1.70 6.95 5.09
CA LYS A 194 -2.46 6.85 3.84
C LYS A 194 -2.67 5.40 3.40
N LEU A 195 -1.68 4.53 3.60
CA LEU A 195 -1.81 3.10 3.35
C LEU A 195 -2.80 2.45 4.32
N ASP A 196 -2.76 2.80 5.61
CA ASP A 196 -3.72 2.31 6.61
C ASP A 196 -5.17 2.72 6.25
N ASP A 197 -5.37 3.98 5.85
CA ASP A 197 -6.66 4.49 5.40
C ASP A 197 -7.14 3.70 4.17
N GLN A 198 -6.25 3.48 3.18
CA GLN A 198 -6.56 2.69 1.99
C GLN A 198 -6.88 1.22 2.31
N VAL A 199 -6.16 0.59 3.24
CA VAL A 199 -6.44 -0.77 3.72
C VAL A 199 -7.84 -0.84 4.34
N ASN A 200 -8.21 0.14 5.16
CA ASN A 200 -9.52 0.19 5.79
C ASN A 200 -10.65 0.37 4.76
N GLU A 201 -10.45 1.25 3.77
CA GLU A 201 -11.39 1.42 2.66
C GLU A 201 -11.58 0.11 1.87
N MET A 202 -10.49 -0.59 1.55
CA MET A 202 -10.54 -1.88 0.85
C MET A 202 -11.23 -2.97 1.67
N LYS A 203 -10.93 -3.08 2.97
CA LYS A 203 -11.60 -4.04 3.87
C LYS A 203 -13.11 -3.78 3.94
N ASN A 204 -13.50 -2.52 4.08
CA ASN A 204 -14.91 -2.14 4.08
C ASN A 204 -15.56 -2.47 2.73
N PHE A 205 -14.84 -2.23 1.63
CA PHE A 205 -15.32 -2.57 0.29
C PHE A 205 -15.55 -4.07 0.12
N GLU A 206 -14.57 -4.90 0.52
CA GLU A 206 -14.63 -6.36 0.49
C GLU A 206 -15.76 -6.90 1.36
N GLN A 207 -15.84 -6.46 2.62
CA GLN A 207 -16.89 -6.90 3.54
C GLN A 207 -18.27 -6.59 3.01
N LYS A 208 -18.49 -5.35 2.53
CA LYS A 208 -19.77 -4.94 1.95
C LYS A 208 -20.10 -5.75 0.68
N THR A 209 -19.09 -6.17 -0.09
CA THR A 209 -19.29 -7.07 -1.24
C THR A 209 -19.80 -8.43 -0.79
N VAL A 210 -19.22 -9.00 0.28
CA VAL A 210 -19.67 -10.26 0.88
C VAL A 210 -21.09 -10.13 1.43
N ASP A 211 -21.40 -9.05 2.14
CA ASP A 211 -22.74 -8.82 2.71
C ASP A 211 -23.81 -8.75 1.61
N LEU A 212 -23.53 -8.03 0.51
CA LEU A 212 -24.44 -7.98 -0.64
C LEU A 212 -24.58 -9.33 -1.34
N GLN A 213 -23.49 -10.10 -1.44
CA GLN A 213 -23.55 -11.44 -2.00
C GLN A 213 -24.42 -12.37 -1.14
N ASN A 214 -24.35 -12.26 0.19
CA ASN A 214 -25.22 -13.02 1.09
C ASN A 214 -26.71 -12.67 0.88
N VAL A 215 -27.04 -11.39 0.66
CA VAL A 215 -28.41 -10.97 0.33
C VAL A 215 -28.85 -11.57 -1.02
N ILE A 216 -27.97 -11.56 -2.02
CA ILE A 216 -28.24 -12.18 -3.33
C ILE A 216 -28.50 -13.69 -3.16
N ASP A 217 -27.69 -14.37 -2.38
CA ASP A 217 -27.80 -15.81 -2.16
C ASP A 217 -29.06 -16.18 -1.37
N GLU A 218 -29.45 -15.36 -0.38
CA GLU A 218 -30.72 -15.50 0.34
C GLU A 218 -31.92 -15.32 -0.61
N CYS A 219 -31.89 -14.27 -1.43
CA CYS A 219 -32.90 -14.02 -2.45
C CYS A 219 -32.98 -15.18 -3.45
N ARG A 220 -31.84 -15.70 -3.90
CA ARG A 220 -31.77 -16.86 -4.82
C ARG A 220 -32.29 -18.14 -4.18
N GLY A 221 -32.04 -18.35 -2.88
CA GLY A 221 -32.57 -19.50 -2.13
C GLY A 221 -34.09 -19.44 -1.93
N LYS A 222 -34.66 -18.24 -1.81
CA LYS A 222 -36.11 -18.01 -1.74
C LYS A 222 -36.78 -18.03 -3.12
N LEU A 223 -36.06 -17.65 -4.17
CA LEU A 223 -36.58 -17.63 -5.53
C LEU A 223 -36.87 -19.05 -6.02
N LYS A 224 -38.15 -19.39 -6.09
CA LYS A 224 -38.63 -20.64 -6.69
C LYS A 224 -39.28 -20.34 -8.03
N ILE A 225 -38.59 -20.71 -9.11
CA ILE A 225 -39.18 -20.70 -10.45
C ILE A 225 -40.07 -21.93 -10.55
N ARG A 226 -41.34 -21.73 -10.87
CA ARG A 226 -42.29 -22.82 -11.03
C ARG A 226 -42.38 -23.24 -12.48
N ASP A 227 -42.22 -24.54 -12.69
CA ASP A 227 -42.39 -25.18 -13.99
C ASP A 227 -43.72 -25.95 -14.10
N SER A 228 -44.50 -26.02 -13.02
CA SER A 228 -45.77 -26.74 -12.97
C SER A 228 -46.80 -26.06 -12.05
N PRO A 229 -48.10 -26.30 -12.28
CA PRO A 229 -49.16 -25.85 -11.39
C PRO A 229 -49.02 -26.46 -9.99
N ALA A 230 -49.40 -25.71 -8.94
CA ALA A 230 -49.51 -26.27 -7.58
C ALA A 230 -50.68 -25.65 -6.78
N PRO A 231 -50.97 -26.13 -5.55
CA PRO A 231 -52.10 -25.64 -4.75
C PRO A 231 -52.04 -24.15 -4.46
N ILE A 232 -53.20 -23.49 -4.34
CA ILE A 232 -53.32 -22.04 -4.13
C ILE A 232 -52.53 -21.54 -2.92
N ASP A 233 -52.48 -22.29 -1.82
CA ASP A 233 -51.76 -21.87 -0.60
C ASP A 233 -50.26 -21.73 -0.87
N VAL A 234 -49.71 -22.64 -1.68
CA VAL A 234 -48.30 -22.60 -2.07
C VAL A 234 -48.06 -21.44 -3.04
N VAL A 235 -48.98 -21.21 -4.00
CA VAL A 235 -48.87 -20.11 -4.99
C VAL A 235 -48.94 -18.74 -4.30
N THR A 236 -49.82 -18.61 -3.31
CA THR A 236 -49.98 -17.40 -2.50
C THR A 236 -48.72 -17.13 -1.69
N LYS A 237 -48.12 -18.18 -1.11
CA LYS A 237 -46.83 -18.05 -0.42
C LYS A 237 -45.70 -17.65 -1.37
N ASP A 238 -45.64 -18.24 -2.57
CA ASP A 238 -44.63 -17.88 -3.57
C ASP A 238 -44.75 -16.41 -4.00
N GLU A 239 -45.98 -15.88 -4.15
CA GLU A 239 -46.22 -14.45 -4.42
C GLU A 239 -45.71 -13.56 -3.28
N GLN A 240 -45.95 -13.95 -2.02
CA GLN A 240 -45.47 -13.24 -0.84
C GLN A 240 -43.94 -13.25 -0.75
N ASP A 241 -43.33 -14.43 -0.95
CA ASP A 241 -41.87 -14.61 -0.93
C ASP A 241 -41.21 -13.79 -2.06
N MET A 242 -41.75 -13.81 -3.28
CA MET A 242 -41.27 -13.00 -4.41
C MET A 242 -41.43 -11.49 -4.17
N SER A 243 -42.55 -11.07 -3.58
CA SER A 243 -42.75 -9.67 -3.18
C SER A 243 -41.71 -9.22 -2.15
N ALA A 244 -41.38 -10.08 -1.18
CA ALA A 244 -40.35 -9.82 -0.18
C ALA A 244 -38.95 -9.74 -0.80
N ILE A 245 -38.62 -10.61 -1.76
CA ILE A 245 -37.36 -10.55 -2.51
C ILE A 245 -37.23 -9.21 -3.25
N LEU A 246 -38.28 -8.78 -3.96
CA LEU A 246 -38.25 -7.53 -4.71
C LEU A 246 -38.02 -6.32 -3.78
N LEU A 247 -38.70 -6.29 -2.63
CA LEU A 247 -38.50 -5.26 -1.61
C LEU A 247 -37.07 -5.26 -1.06
N ALA A 248 -36.50 -6.43 -0.77
CA ALA A 248 -35.12 -6.55 -0.28
C ALA A 248 -34.11 -6.03 -1.30
N ILE A 249 -34.28 -6.39 -2.58
CA ILE A 249 -33.43 -5.92 -3.69
C ILE A 249 -33.57 -4.41 -3.89
N ASP A 250 -34.79 -3.87 -3.90
CA ASP A 250 -35.03 -2.45 -4.11
C ASP A 250 -34.54 -1.59 -2.93
N SER A 251 -34.33 -2.20 -1.77
CA SER A 251 -33.75 -1.53 -0.59
C SER A 251 -32.22 -1.42 -0.66
N ILE A 252 -31.55 -2.09 -1.60
CA ILE A 252 -30.09 -2.00 -1.75
C ILE A 252 -29.71 -0.63 -2.35
N PRO A 253 -28.88 0.17 -1.66
CA PRO A 253 -28.44 1.48 -2.19
C PRO A 253 -27.68 1.35 -3.51
N GLN A 254 -27.97 2.23 -4.47
CA GLN A 254 -27.30 2.21 -5.78
C GLN A 254 -25.80 2.53 -5.67
N GLU A 255 -25.41 3.35 -4.70
CA GLU A 255 -24.00 3.65 -4.38
C GLU A 255 -23.22 2.40 -3.93
N ASP A 256 -23.89 1.44 -3.30
CA ASP A 256 -23.29 0.16 -2.90
C ASP A 256 -23.10 -0.76 -4.11
N LEU A 257 -23.97 -0.68 -5.12
CA LEU A 257 -23.91 -1.53 -6.32
C LEU A 257 -22.98 -0.97 -7.40
N SER A 258 -22.94 0.36 -7.57
CA SER A 258 -22.21 1.03 -8.66
C SER A 258 -20.75 0.59 -8.81
N PRO A 259 -19.94 0.41 -7.75
CA PRO A 259 -18.56 -0.03 -7.89
C PRO A 259 -18.41 -1.57 -7.97
N ARG A 260 -19.49 -2.34 -7.79
CA ARG A 260 -19.50 -3.81 -7.70
C ARG A 260 -20.19 -4.44 -8.91
N ASN A 261 -19.55 -4.33 -10.07
CA ASN A 261 -20.12 -4.73 -11.37
C ASN A 261 -20.77 -6.13 -11.38
N GLN A 262 -20.14 -7.12 -10.75
CA GLN A 262 -20.70 -8.48 -10.73
C GLN A 262 -21.96 -8.58 -9.84
N VAL A 263 -21.89 -8.06 -8.62
CA VAL A 263 -23.03 -7.99 -7.67
C VAL A 263 -24.20 -7.25 -8.32
N ALA A 264 -23.95 -6.11 -8.97
CA ALA A 264 -24.98 -5.32 -9.65
C ALA A 264 -25.68 -6.10 -10.78
N ARG A 265 -24.92 -6.89 -11.55
CA ARG A 265 -25.48 -7.77 -12.58
C ARG A 265 -26.34 -8.86 -11.98
N ASP A 266 -25.88 -9.49 -10.90
CA ASP A 266 -26.60 -10.58 -10.24
C ASP A 266 -27.90 -10.08 -9.59
N VAL A 267 -27.88 -8.91 -8.94
CA VAL A 267 -29.08 -8.23 -8.43
C VAL A 267 -30.08 -7.96 -9.55
N ASN A 268 -29.63 -7.39 -10.66
CA ASN A 268 -30.52 -7.09 -11.79
C ASN A 268 -31.12 -8.34 -12.41
N ASN A 269 -30.35 -9.43 -12.51
CA ASN A 269 -30.85 -10.70 -13.03
C ASN A 269 -31.97 -11.27 -12.13
N ILE A 270 -31.74 -11.32 -10.81
CA ILE A 270 -32.78 -11.76 -9.87
C ILE A 270 -34.01 -10.84 -9.92
N LYS A 271 -33.79 -9.52 -9.97
CA LYS A 271 -34.87 -8.53 -10.02
C LYS A 271 -35.79 -8.74 -11.22
N GLU A 272 -35.24 -8.96 -12.42
CA GLU A 272 -36.04 -9.16 -13.62
C GLU A 272 -36.77 -10.51 -13.60
N GLN A 273 -36.11 -11.59 -13.14
CA GLN A 273 -36.77 -12.90 -12.96
C GLN A 273 -37.94 -12.82 -11.98
N VAL A 274 -37.76 -12.14 -10.84
CA VAL A 274 -38.80 -11.95 -9.83
C VAL A 274 -39.97 -11.15 -10.40
N LYS A 275 -39.70 -10.05 -11.13
CA LYS A 275 -40.76 -9.23 -11.73
C LYS A 275 -41.62 -10.02 -12.73
N GLU A 276 -40.99 -10.81 -13.59
CA GLU A 276 -41.68 -11.61 -14.60
C GLU A 276 -42.61 -12.65 -13.95
N GLN A 277 -42.10 -13.39 -12.97
CA GLN A 277 -42.88 -14.39 -12.24
C GLN A 277 -43.98 -13.76 -11.40
N LEU A 278 -43.67 -12.69 -10.66
CA LEU A 278 -44.62 -11.99 -9.81
C LEU A 278 -45.77 -11.38 -10.61
N ALA A 279 -45.49 -10.84 -11.81
CA ALA A 279 -46.53 -10.33 -12.71
C ALA A 279 -47.50 -11.45 -13.15
N THR A 280 -46.98 -12.66 -13.40
CA THR A 280 -47.78 -13.84 -13.75
C THR A 280 -48.66 -14.27 -12.57
N LEU A 281 -48.08 -14.38 -11.37
CA LEU A 281 -48.83 -14.76 -10.16
C LEU A 281 -49.94 -13.76 -9.82
N ARG A 282 -49.62 -12.46 -9.85
CA ARG A 282 -50.58 -11.38 -9.55
C ARG A 282 -51.71 -11.25 -10.56
N LYS A 283 -51.52 -11.76 -11.78
CA LYS A 283 -52.58 -11.84 -12.78
C LYS A 283 -53.54 -13.00 -12.51
N VAL A 284 -53.02 -14.16 -12.11
CA VAL A 284 -53.82 -15.40 -11.96
C VAL A 284 -54.50 -15.51 -10.61
N LEU A 285 -53.83 -15.12 -9.52
CA LEU A 285 -54.33 -15.29 -8.15
C LEU A 285 -55.71 -14.66 -7.89
N PRO A 286 -56.01 -13.42 -8.35
CA PRO A 286 -57.32 -12.82 -8.11
C PRO A 286 -58.48 -13.61 -8.71
N ASP A 287 -58.31 -14.12 -9.93
CA ASP A 287 -59.33 -14.90 -10.63
C ASP A 287 -59.54 -16.26 -9.94
N GLU A 288 -58.45 -16.92 -9.54
CA GLU A 288 -58.48 -18.17 -8.77
C GLU A 288 -59.18 -17.99 -7.41
N MET A 289 -58.81 -16.94 -6.65
CA MET A 289 -59.44 -16.64 -5.36
C MET A 289 -60.94 -16.39 -5.51
N LYS A 290 -61.36 -15.70 -6.57
CA LYS A 290 -62.77 -15.46 -6.87
C LYS A 290 -63.50 -16.76 -7.22
N ALA A 291 -62.91 -17.63 -8.04
CA ALA A 291 -63.50 -18.92 -8.36
C ALA A 291 -63.69 -19.79 -7.11
N ARG A 292 -62.69 -19.85 -6.22
CA ARG A 292 -62.78 -20.57 -4.94
C ARG A 292 -63.81 -19.97 -3.99
N GLN A 293 -63.97 -18.64 -3.99
CA GLN A 293 -65.02 -17.98 -3.21
C GLN A 293 -66.42 -18.37 -3.72
N GLN A 294 -66.62 -18.42 -5.05
CA GLN A 294 -67.87 -18.84 -5.66
C GLN A 294 -68.20 -20.31 -5.37
N GLU A 295 -67.21 -21.20 -5.42
CA GLU A 295 -67.40 -22.61 -5.07
C GLU A 295 -67.82 -22.77 -3.59
N ASN A 296 -67.15 -22.06 -2.67
CA ASN A 296 -67.52 -22.07 -1.26
C ASN A 296 -68.93 -21.52 -1.01
N GLU A 297 -69.32 -20.46 -1.71
CA GLU A 297 -70.67 -19.92 -1.65
C GLU A 297 -71.70 -20.94 -2.16
N LEU A 298 -71.43 -21.59 -3.30
CA LEU A 298 -72.28 -22.65 -3.87
C LEU A 298 -72.47 -23.78 -2.85
N LYS A 299 -71.37 -24.26 -2.25
CA LYS A 299 -71.39 -25.32 -1.23
C LYS A 299 -72.21 -24.94 -0.01
N ASN A 300 -72.07 -23.72 0.49
CA ASN A 300 -72.83 -23.23 1.64
C ASN A 300 -74.33 -23.12 1.32
N ARG A 301 -74.67 -22.60 0.14
CA ARG A 301 -76.08 -22.47 -0.30
C ARG A 301 -76.74 -23.82 -0.55
N LEU A 302 -76.02 -24.77 -1.16
CA LEU A 302 -76.51 -26.15 -1.30
C LEU A 302 -76.72 -26.84 0.06
N SER A 303 -75.83 -26.60 1.02
CA SER A 303 -76.00 -27.12 2.39
C SER A 303 -77.25 -26.54 3.06
N ASN A 304 -77.51 -25.23 2.91
CA ASN A 304 -78.72 -24.59 3.42
C ASN A 304 -80.00 -25.14 2.77
N ILE A 305 -79.97 -25.42 1.46
CA ILE A 305 -81.09 -26.05 0.74
C ILE A 305 -81.33 -27.45 1.29
N ALA A 306 -80.28 -28.26 1.50
CA ALA A 306 -80.40 -29.58 2.11
C ALA A 306 -80.99 -29.51 3.53
N ASP A 307 -80.53 -28.57 4.35
CA ASP A 307 -81.09 -28.32 5.68
C ASP A 307 -82.55 -27.85 5.65
N THR A 308 -82.95 -27.08 4.62
CA THR A 308 -84.33 -26.64 4.45
C THR A 308 -85.22 -27.81 4.04
N LEU A 309 -84.77 -28.65 3.11
CA LEU A 309 -85.47 -29.86 2.66
C LEU A 309 -85.77 -30.82 3.81
N THR A 310 -84.84 -30.99 4.77
CA THR A 310 -85.07 -31.85 5.94
C THR A 310 -86.08 -31.30 6.94
N LYS A 311 -86.41 -30.01 6.86
CA LYS A 311 -87.34 -29.30 7.77
C LYS A 311 -88.72 -29.07 7.17
N ILE A 312 -88.94 -29.47 5.91
CA ILE A 312 -90.25 -29.34 5.27
C ILE A 312 -91.24 -30.26 5.98
N ASP A 313 -92.30 -29.67 6.51
CA ASP A 313 -93.42 -30.41 7.10
C ASP A 313 -94.39 -30.85 6.00
N PRO A 314 -94.48 -32.16 5.68
CA PRO A 314 -95.35 -32.65 4.63
C PRO A 314 -96.84 -32.53 5.00
N GLU A 315 -97.20 -32.35 6.27
CA GLU A 315 -98.59 -32.21 6.71
C GLU A 315 -99.14 -30.79 6.49
N ASN A 316 -98.27 -29.79 6.36
CA ASN A 316 -98.64 -28.42 6.00
C ASN A 316 -98.42 -28.16 4.51
N MET A 317 -99.37 -28.60 3.69
CA MET A 317 -99.28 -28.55 2.23
C MET A 317 -99.00 -27.16 1.63
N ASP A 318 -99.61 -26.10 2.17
CA ASP A 318 -99.43 -24.74 1.64
C ASP A 318 -98.02 -24.21 1.95
N SER A 319 -97.52 -24.43 3.18
CA SER A 319 -96.17 -24.07 3.58
C SER A 319 -95.12 -24.88 2.81
N ALA A 320 -95.32 -26.19 2.67
CA ALA A 320 -94.43 -27.08 1.93
C ALA A 320 -94.30 -26.66 0.47
N LYS A 321 -95.43 -26.34 -0.18
CA LYS A 321 -95.44 -25.88 -1.58
C LYS A 321 -94.70 -24.55 -1.75
N GLN A 322 -94.83 -23.62 -0.81
CA GLN A 322 -94.11 -22.35 -0.86
C GLN A 322 -92.60 -22.54 -0.66
N GLN A 323 -92.18 -23.41 0.27
CA GLN A 323 -90.77 -23.73 0.51
C GLN A 323 -90.13 -24.44 -0.70
N ILE A 324 -90.83 -25.41 -1.30
CA ILE A 324 -90.35 -26.12 -2.51
C ILE A 324 -90.20 -25.13 -3.68
N THR A 325 -91.16 -24.22 -3.87
CA THR A 325 -91.07 -23.20 -4.94
C THR A 325 -89.88 -22.26 -4.73
N SER A 326 -89.59 -21.89 -3.47
CA SER A 326 -88.41 -21.08 -3.12
C SER A 326 -87.10 -21.84 -3.36
N ILE A 327 -87.05 -23.12 -3.01
CA ILE A 327 -85.89 -24.00 -3.24
C ILE A 327 -85.63 -24.16 -4.74
N ASP A 328 -86.66 -24.40 -5.55
CA ASP A 328 -86.53 -24.56 -7.00
C ASP A 328 -85.98 -23.28 -7.67
N ALA A 329 -86.51 -22.12 -7.27
CA ALA A 329 -86.01 -20.83 -7.72
C ALA A 329 -84.55 -20.57 -7.29
N GLU A 330 -84.13 -21.11 -6.14
CA GLU A 330 -82.75 -21.00 -5.67
C GLU A 330 -81.81 -21.95 -6.42
N LEU A 331 -82.23 -23.20 -6.68
CA LEU A 331 -81.49 -24.18 -7.46
C LEU A 331 -81.25 -23.71 -8.90
N GLN A 332 -82.24 -23.10 -9.55
CA GLN A 332 -82.06 -22.49 -10.88
C GLN A 332 -81.01 -21.37 -10.89
N LYS A 333 -80.91 -20.58 -9.82
CA LYS A 333 -79.86 -19.55 -9.71
C LYS A 333 -78.48 -20.17 -9.47
N LEU A 334 -78.42 -21.25 -8.68
CA LEU A 334 -77.18 -21.96 -8.39
C LEU A 334 -76.64 -22.73 -9.60
N SER A 335 -77.49 -23.21 -10.51
CA SER A 335 -77.03 -23.94 -11.71
C SER A 335 -76.11 -23.07 -12.57
N GLY A 336 -76.46 -21.80 -12.81
CA GLY A 336 -75.62 -20.89 -13.59
C GLY A 336 -74.28 -20.57 -12.91
N VAL A 337 -74.22 -20.58 -11.58
CA VAL A 337 -72.97 -20.43 -10.81
C VAL A 337 -72.13 -21.70 -10.89
N ALA A 338 -72.76 -22.88 -10.80
CA ALA A 338 -72.11 -24.17 -10.91
C ALA A 338 -71.49 -24.37 -12.31
N ASP A 339 -72.20 -23.99 -13.37
CA ASP A 339 -71.69 -24.05 -14.74
C ASP A 339 -70.44 -23.18 -14.93
N GLY A 340 -70.44 -21.97 -14.36
CA GLY A 340 -69.28 -21.09 -14.37
C GLY A 340 -68.06 -21.66 -13.61
N CYS A 341 -68.30 -22.25 -12.43
CA CYS A 341 -67.25 -22.92 -11.65
C CYS A 341 -66.68 -24.13 -12.41
N HIS A 342 -67.55 -24.92 -13.05
CA HIS A 342 -67.14 -26.08 -13.84
C HIS A 342 -66.32 -25.68 -15.08
N GLN A 343 -66.72 -24.62 -15.80
CA GLN A 343 -65.96 -24.07 -16.92
C GLN A 343 -64.58 -23.57 -16.49
N PHE A 344 -64.48 -22.96 -15.31
CA PHE A 344 -63.21 -22.53 -14.74
C PHE A 344 -62.33 -23.74 -14.38
N ALA A 345 -62.87 -24.72 -13.64
CA ALA A 345 -62.14 -25.90 -13.20
C ALA A 345 -61.65 -26.79 -14.37
N THR A 346 -62.42 -26.86 -15.46
CA THR A 346 -62.06 -27.63 -16.67
C THR A 346 -61.10 -26.90 -17.61
N SER A 347 -60.83 -25.61 -17.37
CA SER A 347 -59.78 -24.88 -18.09
C SER A 347 -58.39 -25.39 -17.70
N LEU A 348 -57.44 -25.37 -18.64
CA LEU A 348 -56.08 -25.88 -18.39
C LEU A 348 -55.40 -25.08 -17.26
N PRO A 349 -55.02 -25.72 -16.14
CA PRO A 349 -54.34 -25.04 -15.06
C PRO A 349 -52.97 -24.56 -15.53
N THR A 350 -52.76 -23.26 -15.50
CA THR A 350 -51.50 -22.64 -15.95
C THR A 350 -50.51 -22.40 -14.81
N VAL A 351 -51.03 -22.17 -13.59
CA VAL A 351 -50.22 -21.79 -12.40
C VAL A 351 -50.77 -22.41 -11.11
N VAL A 352 -52.09 -22.44 -10.94
CA VAL A 352 -52.76 -23.08 -9.79
C VAL A 352 -53.39 -24.39 -10.26
N THR A 353 -53.25 -25.46 -9.49
CA THR A 353 -53.95 -26.74 -9.78
C THR A 353 -55.42 -26.63 -9.42
N HIS A 354 -56.28 -27.25 -10.23
CA HIS A 354 -57.72 -27.37 -9.96
C HIS A 354 -58.11 -28.75 -9.39
N ASP A 355 -57.15 -29.63 -9.09
CA ASP A 355 -57.38 -31.03 -8.64
C ASP A 355 -58.26 -31.12 -7.37
N ASP A 356 -58.26 -30.08 -6.55
CA ASP A 356 -59.09 -29.95 -5.36
C ASP A 356 -60.50 -29.42 -5.63
N LEU A 357 -60.72 -28.75 -6.78
CA LEU A 357 -62.03 -28.28 -7.24
C LEU A 357 -62.86 -29.43 -7.86
N ASP A 358 -62.23 -30.35 -8.61
CA ASP A 358 -62.92 -31.39 -9.38
C ASP A 358 -63.50 -32.54 -8.52
N LYS A 359 -62.97 -32.73 -7.30
CA LYS A 359 -63.46 -33.77 -6.37
C LYS A 359 -64.84 -33.47 -5.78
N ASN A 360 -65.31 -32.22 -5.83
CA ASN A 360 -66.60 -31.84 -5.25
C ASN A 360 -67.75 -31.84 -6.26
N THR A 361 -67.49 -31.70 -7.56
CA THR A 361 -68.52 -31.60 -8.60
C THR A 361 -68.94 -32.95 -9.20
N SER A 362 -68.12 -33.98 -9.07
CA SER A 362 -68.32 -35.29 -9.73
C SER A 362 -69.17 -36.29 -8.94
N ARG A 363 -69.68 -35.95 -7.75
CA ARG A 363 -70.37 -36.92 -6.86
C ARG A 363 -71.89 -36.79 -6.72
N THR A 364 -72.56 -35.94 -7.52
CA THR A 364 -74.03 -35.79 -7.46
C THR A 364 -74.77 -36.04 -8.77
N GLY A 365 -74.10 -36.53 -9.82
CA GLY A 365 -74.68 -36.62 -11.17
C GLY A 365 -75.23 -37.98 -11.62
N THR A 366 -74.85 -39.11 -10.99
CA THR A 366 -74.97 -40.41 -11.68
C THR A 366 -75.62 -41.56 -10.90
N GLU A 367 -76.12 -41.36 -9.67
CA GLU A 367 -76.71 -42.45 -8.87
C GLU A 367 -78.22 -42.32 -8.57
N VAL A 368 -78.97 -41.51 -9.34
CA VAL A 368 -80.44 -41.42 -9.18
C VAL A 368 -81.22 -41.85 -10.45
N ALA A 369 -80.53 -42.34 -11.48
CA ALA A 369 -81.18 -42.78 -12.73
C ALA A 369 -81.29 -44.31 -12.92
N GLU A 370 -80.80 -45.12 -11.98
CA GLU A 370 -80.99 -46.59 -12.00
C GLU A 370 -81.50 -47.06 -10.64
N GLY A 371 -82.77 -46.74 -10.36
CA GLY A 371 -83.39 -47.09 -9.08
C GLY A 371 -84.86 -46.73 -8.95
N MET A 372 -85.61 -46.77 -10.07
CA MET A 372 -87.08 -46.90 -10.08
C MET A 372 -87.50 -47.74 -11.27
#